data_AF-A0A3D1B079-F1
#
_entry.id   AF-A0A3D1B079-F1
#
_cell.length_a   1.000
_cell.length_b   1.000
_cell.length_c   1.000
_cell.angle_alpha   90.00
_cell.angle_beta   90.00
_cell.angle_gamma   90.00
#
_symmetry.space_group_name_H-M   'P 1'
#
loop_
_entity.id
_entity.type
_entity.pdbx_description
1 polymer ?
#
loop_
_entity_poly.entity_id
_entity_poly.type
_entity_poly.pdbx_seq_one_letter_code
_entity_poly.pdbx_strand_id
1 'polypeptide(L)'
;VTPGVPAVLPPLPKDQPANRLTLAKWLVDPSNPLTARVAVNRYWQGYFGTGLVKTAENFGSQGEAPSHPELLDWLATEFVRSGWDMRAMQRLIVTSATYRQASRVTPELEKRDPENRLLARGPRFRLPAEMIRDGALYESGLLKEKVGGPGVRPYQPKGLWREIAFGDGFSAQAYQQGHGDDLYRRSMYTFWKRTSPPPEMITFDAPDREKCSARRLQTNTPLQALVLLNDTTYIEAARALARRMLTEGGSNV
;
A
#
# COMPACT_ATOMS: atom_id res chain seq x y z
N VAL A 1 -24.25 10.50 -25.12
CA VAL A 1 -22.81 10.17 -25.08
C VAL A 1 -22.62 8.84 -25.76
N THR A 2 -21.74 8.76 -26.77
CA THR A 2 -21.38 7.49 -27.42
C THR A 2 -20.12 6.91 -26.77
N PRO A 3 -19.96 5.58 -26.69
CA PRO A 3 -18.73 4.97 -26.18
C PRO A 3 -17.52 5.34 -27.05
N GLY A 4 -16.39 5.63 -26.42
CA GLY A 4 -15.15 6.00 -27.09
C GLY A 4 -13.95 6.09 -26.14
N VAL A 5 -12.78 6.36 -26.71
CA VAL A 5 -11.52 6.59 -25.98
C VAL A 5 -10.95 7.95 -26.37
N PRO A 6 -10.09 8.58 -25.55
CA PRO A 6 -9.45 9.85 -25.91
C PRO A 6 -8.72 9.75 -27.25
N ALA A 7 -8.94 10.70 -28.15
CA ALA A 7 -8.41 10.67 -29.52
C ALA A 7 -6.86 10.73 -29.60
N VAL A 8 -6.19 11.14 -28.53
CA VAL A 8 -4.72 11.15 -28.41
C VAL A 8 -4.15 9.75 -28.14
N LEU A 9 -4.99 8.79 -27.77
CA LEU A 9 -4.60 7.40 -27.51
C LEU A 9 -5.01 6.51 -28.69
N PRO A 10 -4.47 5.28 -28.80
CA PRO A 10 -4.86 4.35 -29.85
C PRO A 10 -6.39 4.18 -29.91
N PRO A 11 -7.00 4.09 -31.10
CA PRO A 11 -8.45 3.92 -31.22
C PRO A 11 -8.90 2.55 -30.71
N LEU A 12 -10.20 2.41 -30.41
CA LEU A 12 -10.78 1.10 -30.15
C LEU A 12 -10.74 0.23 -31.44
N PRO A 13 -10.58 -1.10 -31.30
CA PRO A 13 -10.72 -2.02 -32.43
C PRO A 13 -12.08 -1.86 -33.11
N LYS A 14 -12.10 -1.70 -34.44
CA LYS A 14 -13.32 -1.44 -35.22
C LYS A 14 -14.23 -2.68 -35.36
N ASP A 15 -13.65 -3.85 -35.17
CA ASP A 15 -14.25 -5.18 -35.33
C ASP A 15 -14.88 -5.72 -34.03
N GLN A 16 -14.78 -4.97 -32.92
CA GLN A 16 -15.32 -5.38 -31.63
C GLN A 16 -16.38 -4.40 -31.13
N PRO A 17 -17.42 -4.88 -30.44
CA PRO A 17 -18.43 -4.01 -29.84
C PRO A 17 -17.77 -3.11 -28.79
N ALA A 18 -18.15 -1.83 -28.73
CA ALA A 18 -17.63 -0.88 -27.76
C ALA A 18 -18.23 -1.10 -26.36
N ASN A 19 -17.86 -2.22 -25.73
CA ASN A 19 -18.33 -2.66 -24.42
C ASN A 19 -17.18 -2.72 -23.39
N ARG A 20 -17.49 -3.12 -22.15
CA ARG A 20 -16.52 -3.18 -21.03
C ARG A 20 -15.37 -4.15 -21.29
N LEU A 21 -15.61 -5.25 -22.01
CA LEU A 21 -14.56 -6.23 -22.33
C LEU A 21 -13.57 -5.66 -23.35
N THR A 22 -14.06 -4.99 -24.39
CA THR A 22 -13.21 -4.32 -25.39
C THR A 22 -12.37 -3.22 -24.76
N LEU A 23 -12.95 -2.42 -23.85
CA LEU A 23 -12.20 -1.43 -23.08
C LEU A 23 -11.12 -2.08 -22.21
N ALA A 24 -11.43 -3.18 -21.52
CA ALA A 24 -10.46 -3.89 -20.68
C ALA A 24 -9.27 -4.41 -21.50
N LYS A 25 -9.51 -5.00 -22.67
CA LYS A 25 -8.46 -5.45 -23.59
C LYS A 25 -7.62 -4.27 -24.10
N TRP A 26 -8.28 -3.18 -24.51
CA TRP A 26 -7.61 -1.97 -24.99
C TRP A 26 -6.73 -1.30 -23.91
N LEU A 27 -7.12 -1.36 -22.63
CA LEU A 27 -6.32 -0.82 -21.53
C LEU A 27 -4.99 -1.55 -21.38
N VAL A 28 -4.95 -2.87 -21.57
CA VAL A 28 -3.74 -3.69 -21.41
C VAL A 28 -3.05 -4.01 -22.74
N ASP A 29 -3.51 -3.41 -23.83
CA ASP A 29 -2.91 -3.58 -25.14
C ASP A 29 -1.48 -2.99 -25.13
N PRO A 30 -0.46 -3.69 -25.68
CA PRO A 30 0.90 -3.17 -25.78
C PRO A 30 1.01 -1.83 -26.51
N SER A 31 0.08 -1.50 -27.40
CA SER A 31 0.04 -0.20 -28.07
C SER A 31 -0.40 0.92 -27.13
N ASN A 32 -0.99 0.61 -25.98
CA ASN A 32 -1.41 1.60 -24.99
C ASN A 32 -0.20 2.08 -24.15
N PRO A 33 0.22 3.35 -24.28
CA PRO A 33 1.46 3.81 -23.69
C PRO A 33 1.36 4.14 -22.19
N LEU A 34 0.16 4.12 -21.59
CA LEU A 34 -0.06 4.66 -20.24
C LEU A 34 -0.18 3.57 -19.18
N THR A 35 -0.94 2.51 -19.43
CA THR A 35 -1.30 1.54 -18.39
C THR A 35 -0.09 0.91 -17.72
N ALA A 36 0.89 0.47 -18.52
CA ALA A 36 2.12 -0.12 -17.99
C ALA A 36 2.95 0.91 -17.20
N ARG A 37 3.11 2.13 -17.72
CA ARG A 37 3.83 3.23 -17.03
C ARG A 37 3.21 3.57 -15.67
N VAL A 38 1.89 3.68 -15.62
CA VAL A 38 1.15 3.95 -14.38
C VAL A 38 1.32 2.80 -13.38
N ALA A 39 1.24 1.54 -13.85
CA ALA A 39 1.40 0.37 -13.01
C ALA A 39 2.81 0.28 -12.40
N VAL A 40 3.86 0.37 -13.23
CA VAL A 40 5.24 0.26 -12.73
C VAL A 40 5.63 1.44 -11.85
N ASN A 41 5.11 2.65 -12.11
CA ASN A 41 5.33 3.79 -11.22
C ASN A 41 4.72 3.57 -9.83
N ARG A 42 3.56 2.90 -9.73
CA ARG A 42 2.94 2.54 -8.45
C ARG A 42 3.75 1.47 -7.72
N TYR A 43 4.29 0.47 -8.44
CA TYR A 43 5.20 -0.51 -7.84
C TYR A 43 6.47 0.16 -7.33
N TRP A 44 7.07 1.02 -8.15
CA TRP A 44 8.24 1.82 -7.77
C TRP A 44 7.96 2.66 -6.53
N GLN A 45 6.85 3.40 -6.52
CA GLN A 45 6.42 4.20 -5.37
C GLN A 45 6.25 3.35 -4.11
N GLY A 46 5.74 2.11 -4.22
CA GLY A 46 5.60 1.20 -3.08
C GLY A 46 6.94 0.83 -2.43
N TYR A 47 8.02 0.76 -3.20
CA TYR A 47 9.35 0.39 -2.71
C TYR A 47 10.26 1.57 -2.38
N PHE A 48 10.08 2.71 -3.07
CA PHE A 48 10.92 3.90 -2.93
C PHE A 48 10.21 5.06 -2.21
N GLY A 49 8.93 4.92 -1.88
CA GLY A 49 8.08 5.93 -1.24
C GLY A 49 7.56 6.98 -2.23
N THR A 50 8.41 7.39 -3.18
CA THR A 50 8.07 8.31 -4.27
C THR A 50 8.20 7.60 -5.62
N GLY A 51 7.19 7.73 -6.47
CA GLY A 51 7.23 7.23 -7.85
C GLY A 51 8.26 7.98 -8.70
N LEU A 52 8.66 7.39 -9.82
CA LEU A 52 9.42 8.09 -10.86
C LEU A 52 8.66 9.35 -11.30
N VAL A 53 7.34 9.22 -11.48
CA VAL A 53 6.37 10.31 -11.51
C VAL A 53 5.80 10.48 -10.11
N LYS A 54 6.04 11.65 -9.48
CA LYS A 54 5.61 11.94 -8.10
C LYS A 54 4.09 12.06 -7.97
N THR A 55 3.44 12.60 -9.00
CA THR A 55 1.98 12.76 -9.11
C THR A 55 1.35 11.46 -9.62
N ALA A 56 1.27 10.44 -8.78
CA ALA A 56 0.75 9.13 -9.18
C ALA A 56 -0.71 9.16 -9.69
N GLU A 57 -1.46 10.20 -9.33
CA GLU A 57 -2.81 10.53 -9.78
C GLU A 57 -2.87 11.20 -11.16
N ASN A 58 -1.77 11.77 -11.65
CA ASN A 58 -1.75 12.56 -12.87
C ASN A 58 -0.49 12.29 -13.70
N PHE A 59 -0.67 11.54 -14.78
CA PHE A 59 0.35 11.25 -15.81
C PHE A 59 0.21 12.16 -17.05
N GLY A 60 -0.68 13.16 -16.99
CA GLY A 60 -0.89 14.13 -18.07
C GLY A 60 0.02 15.35 -17.95
N SER A 61 -0.27 16.38 -18.75
CA SER A 61 0.51 17.63 -18.81
C SER A 61 0.51 18.45 -17.52
N GLN A 62 -0.44 18.20 -16.61
CA GLN A 62 -0.52 18.82 -15.29
C GLN A 62 0.18 17.99 -14.19
N GLY A 63 0.72 16.81 -14.55
CA GLY A 63 1.54 16.00 -13.67
C GLY A 63 3.00 16.44 -13.67
N GLU A 64 3.76 15.91 -12.72
CA GLU A 64 5.21 16.10 -12.69
C GLU A 64 5.89 15.19 -13.72
N ALA A 65 6.94 15.68 -14.38
CA ALA A 65 7.73 14.85 -15.28
C ALA A 65 8.39 13.68 -14.51
N PRO A 66 8.58 12.51 -15.16
CA PRO A 66 9.34 11.42 -14.56
C PRO A 66 10.76 11.88 -14.20
N SER A 67 11.26 11.53 -13.02
CA SER A 67 12.66 11.82 -12.65
C SER A 67 13.66 11.05 -13.54
N HIS A 68 13.28 9.86 -14.00
CA HIS A 68 14.06 9.01 -14.89
C HIS A 68 13.14 8.46 -16.01
N PRO A 69 12.92 9.21 -17.10
CA PRO A 69 11.95 8.83 -18.14
C PRO A 69 12.35 7.54 -18.87
N GLU A 70 13.64 7.36 -19.20
CA GLU A 70 14.13 6.16 -19.86
C GLU A 70 13.94 4.90 -18.98
N LEU A 71 14.15 5.03 -17.67
CA LEU A 71 13.92 3.93 -16.73
C LEU A 71 12.43 3.58 -16.63
N LEU A 72 11.55 4.59 -16.60
CA LEU A 72 10.11 4.37 -16.58
C LEU A 72 9.65 3.64 -17.85
N ASP A 73 10.14 4.07 -19.00
CA ASP A 73 9.83 3.46 -20.29
C ASP A 73 10.34 2.02 -20.36
N TRP A 74 11.58 1.78 -19.94
CA TRP A 74 12.17 0.45 -19.89
C TRP A 74 11.38 -0.50 -18.97
N LEU A 75 11.03 -0.06 -17.75
CA LEU A 75 10.23 -0.86 -16.82
C LEU A 75 8.84 -1.16 -17.38
N ALA A 76 8.20 -0.19 -18.04
CA ALA A 76 6.88 -0.36 -18.64
C ALA A 76 6.91 -1.38 -19.78
N THR A 77 7.90 -1.28 -20.69
CA THR A 77 8.08 -2.26 -21.77
C THR A 77 8.41 -3.65 -21.21
N GLU A 78 9.27 -3.74 -20.19
CA GLU A 78 9.60 -5.01 -19.55
C GLU A 78 8.37 -5.65 -18.88
N PHE A 79 7.52 -4.85 -18.25
CA PHE A 79 6.29 -5.35 -17.64
C PHE A 79 5.35 -5.97 -18.68
N VAL A 80 5.15 -5.31 -19.82
CA VAL A 80 4.35 -5.86 -20.93
C VAL A 80 5.02 -7.11 -21.50
N ARG A 81 6.34 -7.09 -21.72
CA ARG A 81 7.12 -8.22 -22.27
C ARG A 81 7.07 -9.46 -21.38
N SER A 82 7.01 -9.27 -20.06
CA SER A 82 6.84 -10.37 -19.09
C SER A 82 5.45 -11.01 -19.09
N GLY A 83 4.50 -10.50 -19.89
CA GLY A 83 3.11 -10.92 -19.85
C GLY A 83 2.37 -10.38 -18.63
N TRP A 84 2.73 -9.18 -18.18
CA TRP A 84 2.17 -8.54 -16.98
C TRP A 84 2.45 -9.32 -15.67
N ASP A 85 3.59 -10.00 -15.58
CA ASP A 85 3.98 -10.73 -14.37
C ASP A 85 4.41 -9.75 -13.25
N MET A 86 3.47 -9.52 -12.33
CA MET A 86 3.69 -8.68 -11.16
C MET A 86 4.84 -9.19 -10.29
N ARG A 87 4.96 -10.50 -10.09
CA ARG A 87 6.00 -11.08 -9.21
C ARG A 87 7.38 -10.90 -9.82
N ALA A 88 7.51 -11.11 -11.13
CA ALA A 88 8.76 -10.86 -11.84
C ALA A 88 9.15 -9.37 -11.75
N MET A 89 8.20 -8.45 -11.92
CA MET A 89 8.44 -7.01 -11.80
C MET A 89 8.87 -6.60 -10.39
N GLN A 90 8.17 -7.08 -9.35
CA GLN A 90 8.57 -6.83 -7.97
C GLN A 90 9.98 -7.36 -7.70
N ARG A 91 10.28 -8.59 -8.15
CA ARG A 91 11.62 -9.21 -7.99
C ARG A 91 12.69 -8.37 -8.66
N LEU A 92 12.45 -7.92 -9.89
CA LEU A 92 13.37 -7.08 -10.65
C LEU A 92 13.71 -5.80 -9.88
N ILE A 93 12.71 -5.11 -9.32
CA ILE A 93 12.90 -3.89 -8.54
C ILE A 93 13.72 -4.17 -7.28
N VAL A 94 13.31 -5.14 -6.45
CA VAL A 94 13.98 -5.40 -5.16
C VAL A 94 15.35 -6.06 -5.30
N THR A 95 15.68 -6.61 -6.47
CA THR A 95 17.00 -7.14 -6.80
C THR A 95 17.84 -6.18 -7.66
N SER A 96 17.40 -4.94 -7.86
CA SER A 96 18.21 -3.91 -8.50
C SER A 96 19.36 -3.44 -7.61
N ALA A 97 20.45 -2.96 -8.23
CA ALA A 97 21.52 -2.29 -7.48
C ALA A 97 20.98 -1.08 -6.71
N THR A 98 20.08 -0.32 -7.33
CA THR A 98 19.44 0.88 -6.77
C THR A 98 18.69 0.60 -5.46
N TYR A 99 17.88 -0.47 -5.42
CA TYR A 99 17.13 -0.84 -4.20
C TYR A 99 18.05 -1.34 -3.08
N ARG A 100 19.13 -2.06 -3.44
CA ARG A 100 20.10 -2.61 -2.48
C ARG A 100 21.14 -1.60 -1.98
N GLN A 101 21.08 -0.34 -2.40
CA GLN A 101 21.96 0.70 -1.86
C GLN A 101 21.77 0.86 -0.34
N ALA A 102 22.83 1.29 0.35
CA ALA A 102 22.71 1.63 1.76
C ALA A 102 21.78 2.83 1.95
N SER A 103 20.89 2.78 2.95
CA SER A 103 19.99 3.90 3.27
C SER A 103 20.63 4.97 4.17
N ARG A 104 21.95 4.94 4.35
CA ARG A 104 22.70 5.91 5.17
C ARG A 104 22.65 7.29 4.51
N VAL A 105 22.25 8.30 5.27
CA VAL A 105 22.16 9.70 4.80
C VAL A 105 23.34 10.48 5.38
N THR A 106 24.13 11.14 4.53
CA THR A 106 25.13 12.13 4.95
C THR A 106 24.58 13.54 4.72
N PRO A 107 25.09 14.57 5.43
CA PRO A 107 24.64 15.96 5.23
C PRO A 107 24.77 16.43 3.78
N GLU A 108 25.78 15.96 3.05
CA GLU A 108 25.99 16.28 1.63
C GLU A 108 24.92 15.65 0.75
N LEU A 109 24.56 14.38 1.00
CA LEU A 109 23.49 13.68 0.28
C LEU A 109 22.11 14.28 0.59
N GLU A 110 21.88 14.70 1.82
CA GLU A 110 20.63 15.36 2.22
C GLU A 110 20.45 16.71 1.52
N LYS A 111 21.52 17.51 1.40
CA LYS A 111 21.46 18.78 0.66
C LYS A 111 21.26 18.58 -0.84
N ARG A 112 21.88 17.56 -1.43
CA ARG A 112 21.81 17.31 -2.89
C ARG A 112 20.54 16.61 -3.33
N ASP A 113 20.03 15.70 -2.51
CA ASP A 113 18.86 14.88 -2.82
C ASP A 113 18.00 14.63 -1.56
N PRO A 114 17.33 15.67 -1.03
CA PRO A 114 16.59 15.57 0.23
C PRO A 114 15.43 14.56 0.15
N GLU A 115 14.74 14.50 -1.00
CA GLU A 115 13.60 13.61 -1.23
C GLU A 115 13.98 12.23 -1.80
N ASN A 116 15.29 11.94 -1.97
CA ASN A 116 15.80 10.75 -2.65
C ASN A 116 15.26 10.56 -4.09
N ARG A 117 14.99 11.67 -4.80
CA ARG A 117 14.45 11.70 -6.18
C ARG A 117 15.51 11.28 -7.21
N LEU A 118 16.79 11.51 -6.90
CA LEU A 118 17.94 11.08 -7.71
C LEU A 118 18.40 9.66 -7.34
N LEU A 119 17.74 9.02 -6.37
CA LEU A 119 18.02 7.65 -5.94
C LEU A 119 19.46 7.48 -5.42
N ALA A 120 20.01 8.52 -4.79
CA ALA A 120 21.38 8.55 -4.30
C ALA A 120 21.63 7.60 -3.11
N ARG A 121 20.57 7.02 -2.54
CA ARG A 121 20.60 6.11 -1.39
C ARG A 121 19.44 5.12 -1.41
N GLY A 122 19.56 4.07 -0.60
CA GLY A 122 18.49 3.10 -0.38
C GLY A 122 17.22 3.75 0.21
N PRO A 123 16.04 3.21 -0.08
CA PRO A 123 14.80 3.72 0.48
C PRO A 123 14.78 3.58 2.01
N ARG A 124 14.28 4.61 2.70
CA ARG A 124 14.03 4.60 4.15
C ARG A 124 12.83 5.46 4.46
N PHE A 125 11.69 4.82 4.67
CA PHE A 125 10.43 5.47 4.99
C PHE A 125 9.58 4.54 5.85
N ARG A 126 8.58 5.10 6.53
CA ARG A 126 7.70 4.33 7.43
C ARG A 126 6.76 3.49 6.59
N LEU A 127 6.54 2.24 6.99
CA LEU A 127 5.56 1.37 6.35
C LEU A 127 4.12 1.95 6.48
N PRO A 128 3.21 1.61 5.56
CA PRO A 128 1.77 1.88 5.72
C PRO A 128 1.18 1.15 6.94
N ALA A 129 0.08 1.68 7.47
CA ALA A 129 -0.62 1.15 8.64
C ALA A 129 -0.83 -0.38 8.61
N GLU A 130 -1.33 -0.89 7.48
CA GLU A 130 -1.61 -2.32 7.31
C GLU A 130 -0.34 -3.17 7.41
N MET A 131 0.78 -2.66 6.88
CA MET A 131 2.07 -3.36 6.91
C MET A 131 2.74 -3.27 8.28
N ILE A 132 2.56 -2.18 9.02
CA ILE A 132 3.06 -2.07 10.41
C ILE A 132 2.38 -3.14 11.27
N ARG A 133 1.05 -3.21 11.23
CA ARG A 133 0.29 -4.21 11.99
C ARG A 133 0.58 -5.63 11.52
N ASP A 134 0.47 -5.89 10.21
CA ASP A 134 0.68 -7.25 9.68
C ASP A 134 2.13 -7.71 9.89
N GLY A 135 3.11 -6.80 9.82
CA GLY A 135 4.50 -7.07 10.13
C GLY A 135 4.71 -7.46 11.59
N ALA A 136 4.14 -6.70 12.54
CA ALA A 136 4.22 -7.05 13.96
C ALA A 136 3.60 -8.44 14.24
N LEU A 137 2.46 -8.75 13.61
CA LEU A 137 1.83 -10.07 13.73
C LEU A 137 2.64 -11.19 13.08
N TYR A 138 3.27 -10.92 11.93
CA TYR A 138 4.08 -11.91 11.21
C TYR A 138 5.35 -12.26 12.00
N GLU A 139 6.11 -11.25 12.42
CA GLU A 139 7.35 -11.45 13.18
C GLU A 139 7.07 -12.10 14.54
N SER A 140 5.94 -11.81 15.16
CA SER A 140 5.53 -12.46 16.41
C SER A 140 4.93 -13.86 16.25
N GLY A 141 4.72 -14.33 15.02
CA GLY A 141 4.12 -15.64 14.73
C GLY A 141 2.61 -15.70 14.99
N LEU A 142 1.95 -14.57 15.20
CA LEU A 142 0.50 -14.48 15.46
C LEU A 142 -0.33 -14.40 14.17
N LEU A 143 0.26 -13.93 13.06
CA LEU A 143 -0.47 -13.65 11.82
C LEU A 143 -1.21 -14.89 11.29
N LYS A 144 -2.49 -14.72 10.98
CA LYS A 144 -3.32 -15.73 10.32
C LYS A 144 -3.46 -15.42 8.84
N GLU A 145 -2.82 -16.24 8.01
CA GLU A 145 -2.72 -16.05 6.55
C GLU A 145 -3.92 -16.60 5.74
N LYS A 146 -5.04 -16.93 6.40
CA LYS A 146 -6.25 -17.38 5.72
C LYS A 146 -6.73 -16.34 4.70
N VAL A 147 -6.78 -16.74 3.43
CA VAL A 147 -7.30 -15.94 2.32
C VAL A 147 -8.81 -16.15 2.16
N GLY A 148 -9.56 -15.06 1.96
CA GLY A 148 -11.01 -15.06 1.74
C GLY A 148 -11.85 -15.07 3.03
N GLY A 149 -13.16 -15.24 2.89
CA GLY A 149 -14.10 -15.23 4.02
C GLY A 149 -14.52 -13.83 4.49
N PRO A 150 -15.36 -13.75 5.54
CA PRO A 150 -15.90 -12.47 6.03
C PRO A 150 -14.81 -11.59 6.65
N GLY A 151 -15.10 -10.29 6.70
CA GLY A 151 -14.26 -9.35 7.44
C GLY A 151 -14.31 -9.61 8.95
N VAL A 152 -13.22 -9.29 9.63
CA VAL A 152 -13.04 -9.50 11.07
C VAL A 152 -12.95 -8.19 11.84
N ARG A 153 -13.15 -8.28 13.15
CA ARG A 153 -13.16 -7.14 14.06
C ARG A 153 -12.08 -7.36 15.12
N PRO A 154 -10.80 -7.02 14.84
CA PRO A 154 -9.72 -7.15 15.81
C PRO A 154 -9.90 -6.21 17.00
N TYR A 155 -8.90 -6.08 17.87
CA TYR A 155 -8.96 -5.16 19.00
C TYR A 155 -9.33 -3.73 18.58
N GLN A 156 -10.23 -3.10 19.34
CA GLN A 156 -10.60 -1.70 19.20
C GLN A 156 -11.04 -1.16 20.57
N PRO A 157 -10.72 0.10 20.91
CA PRO A 157 -11.29 0.77 22.08
C PRO A 157 -12.82 0.69 22.12
N LYS A 158 -13.37 0.44 23.31
CA LYS A 158 -14.81 0.36 23.52
C LYS A 158 -15.46 1.72 23.29
N GLY A 159 -16.70 1.74 22.80
CA GLY A 159 -17.53 2.95 22.75
C GLY A 159 -17.53 3.72 21.43
N LEU A 160 -16.45 3.63 20.63
CA LEU A 160 -16.28 4.44 19.40
C LEU A 160 -17.46 4.36 18.41
N TRP A 161 -18.03 3.16 18.22
CA TRP A 161 -19.16 3.01 17.31
C TRP A 161 -20.47 3.53 17.85
N ARG A 162 -20.65 3.52 19.18
CA ARG A 162 -21.87 4.00 19.84
C ARG A 162 -21.95 5.52 19.87
N GLU A 163 -20.80 6.19 19.98
CA GLU A 163 -20.72 7.66 19.95
C GLU A 163 -21.16 8.26 18.61
N ILE A 164 -21.02 7.50 17.52
CA ILE A 164 -21.26 7.99 16.15
C ILE A 164 -22.56 7.41 15.57
N ALA A 165 -23.13 6.35 16.16
CA ALA A 165 -24.37 5.77 15.67
C ALA A 165 -25.57 6.48 16.31
N PHE A 166 -26.27 7.30 15.51
CA PHE A 166 -27.47 8.02 15.92
C PHE A 166 -28.69 7.49 15.16
N GLY A 167 -29.64 6.87 15.86
CA GLY A 167 -30.94 6.45 15.31
C GLY A 167 -30.98 5.02 14.74
N ASP A 168 -32.18 4.46 14.67
CA ASP A 168 -32.44 3.04 14.40
C ASP A 168 -32.15 2.59 12.95
N GLY A 169 -31.85 3.53 12.05
CA GLY A 169 -31.59 3.27 10.63
C GLY A 169 -30.16 2.79 10.29
N PHE A 170 -29.23 2.74 11.25
CA PHE A 170 -27.84 2.35 10.98
C PHE A 170 -27.57 0.88 11.29
N SER A 171 -26.96 0.16 10.33
CA SER A 171 -26.76 -1.29 10.33
C SER A 171 -25.68 -1.81 11.29
N ALA A 172 -24.95 -0.94 11.99
CA ALA A 172 -23.83 -1.32 12.86
C ALA A 172 -23.66 -0.36 14.03
N GLN A 173 -24.56 -0.47 15.02
CA GLN A 173 -24.64 0.42 16.19
C GLN A 173 -23.50 0.18 17.20
N ALA A 174 -23.06 -1.08 17.36
CA ALA A 174 -22.03 -1.46 18.33
C ALA A 174 -20.92 -2.27 17.69
N TYR A 175 -19.68 -2.02 18.13
CA TYR A 175 -18.53 -2.84 17.76
C TYR A 175 -18.56 -4.15 18.57
N GLN A 176 -18.70 -5.27 17.87
CA GLN A 176 -18.56 -6.60 18.46
C GLN A 176 -17.17 -7.13 18.10
N GLN A 177 -16.26 -7.14 19.06
CA GLN A 177 -14.91 -7.65 18.84
C GLN A 177 -14.96 -9.15 18.49
N GLY A 178 -14.15 -9.57 17.53
CA GLY A 178 -13.90 -10.98 17.24
C GLY A 178 -13.04 -11.64 18.33
N HIS A 179 -12.80 -12.94 18.18
CA HIS A 179 -12.02 -13.74 19.12
C HIS A 179 -11.12 -14.74 18.40
N GLY A 180 -10.07 -15.21 19.08
CA GLY A 180 -9.14 -16.20 18.53
C GLY A 180 -8.45 -15.69 17.26
N ASP A 181 -8.47 -16.50 16.20
CA ASP A 181 -7.82 -16.19 14.92
C ASP A 181 -8.30 -14.89 14.28
N ASP A 182 -9.54 -14.46 14.54
CA ASP A 182 -10.10 -13.23 14.00
C ASP A 182 -9.35 -11.97 14.46
N LEU A 183 -8.68 -12.03 15.62
CA LEU A 183 -7.89 -10.93 16.16
C LEU A 183 -6.58 -10.71 15.39
N TYR A 184 -6.09 -11.74 14.69
CA TYR A 184 -4.76 -11.75 14.09
C TYR A 184 -4.76 -11.99 12.57
N ARG A 185 -5.92 -11.87 11.92
CA ARG A 185 -5.96 -11.89 10.45
C ARG A 185 -5.27 -10.65 9.86
N ARG A 186 -4.82 -10.79 8.62
CA ARG A 186 -4.27 -9.70 7.81
C ARG A 186 -5.21 -8.49 7.82
N SER A 187 -4.63 -7.31 7.93
CA SER A 187 -5.34 -6.02 8.04
C SER A 187 -6.26 -5.74 6.84
N MET A 188 -6.01 -6.39 5.70
CA MET A 188 -6.91 -6.41 4.54
C MET A 188 -8.32 -6.91 4.88
N TYR A 189 -8.46 -7.81 5.86
CA TYR A 189 -9.74 -8.37 6.31
C TYR A 189 -10.38 -7.61 7.47
N THR A 190 -9.72 -6.59 8.03
CA THR A 190 -10.32 -5.77 9.09
C THR A 190 -11.58 -5.09 8.56
N PHE A 191 -12.65 -5.10 9.34
CA PHE A 191 -13.90 -4.44 8.99
C PHE A 191 -13.77 -2.91 9.06
N TRP A 192 -14.20 -2.21 8.02
CA TRP A 192 -14.19 -0.75 7.96
C TRP A 192 -15.60 -0.20 8.01
N LYS A 193 -15.96 0.48 9.11
CA LYS A 193 -17.16 1.32 9.18
C LYS A 193 -16.79 2.70 8.67
N ARG A 194 -17.42 3.18 7.60
CA ARG A 194 -17.09 4.47 6.95
C ARG A 194 -17.03 5.63 7.95
N THR A 195 -17.99 5.70 8.88
CA THR A 195 -18.07 6.78 9.88
C THR A 195 -17.20 6.55 11.13
N SER A 196 -16.65 5.35 11.32
CA SER A 196 -15.79 5.03 12.46
C SER A 196 -14.75 3.98 12.04
N PRO A 197 -13.74 4.39 11.24
CA PRO A 197 -12.69 3.49 10.79
C PRO A 197 -11.85 2.93 11.95
N PRO A 198 -11.05 1.87 11.73
CA PRO A 198 -10.15 1.35 12.76
C PRO A 198 -9.18 2.45 13.25
N PRO A 199 -9.20 2.84 14.54
CA PRO A 199 -8.50 4.03 15.03
C PRO A 199 -6.97 3.93 14.91
N GLU A 200 -6.44 2.73 15.15
CA GLU A 200 -5.03 2.41 14.94
C GLU A 200 -4.60 2.68 13.48
N MET A 201 -5.40 2.21 12.51
CA MET A 201 -5.11 2.40 11.08
C MET A 201 -5.09 3.88 10.71
N ILE A 202 -6.06 4.66 11.21
CA ILE A 202 -6.12 6.10 10.99
C ILE A 202 -4.93 6.81 11.61
N THR A 203 -4.48 6.39 12.80
CA THR A 203 -3.31 6.97 13.46
C THR A 203 -2.04 6.77 12.62
N PHE A 204 -1.93 5.66 11.90
CA PHE A 204 -0.85 5.38 10.94
C PHE A 204 -1.17 5.85 9.50
N ASP A 205 -1.95 6.92 9.35
CA ASP A 205 -2.26 7.58 8.07
C ASP A 205 -2.97 6.70 7.02
N ALA A 206 -3.68 5.64 7.44
CA ALA A 206 -4.52 4.90 6.51
C ALA A 206 -5.66 5.80 5.98
N PRO A 207 -5.99 5.75 4.68
CA PRO A 207 -7.12 6.49 4.15
C PRO A 207 -8.44 6.10 4.83
N ASP A 208 -9.26 7.09 5.17
CA ASP A 208 -10.61 6.93 5.74
C ASP A 208 -11.61 6.23 4.81
N ARG A 209 -11.27 6.11 3.52
CA ARG A 209 -12.09 5.53 2.44
C ARG A 209 -13.35 6.34 2.11
N GLU A 210 -13.38 7.62 2.45
CA GLU A 210 -14.43 8.55 2.01
C GLU A 210 -14.17 9.06 0.59
N LYS A 211 -12.89 9.19 0.23
CA LYS A 211 -12.44 9.62 -1.10
C LYS A 211 -11.34 8.71 -1.64
N CYS A 212 -11.12 8.77 -2.95
CA CYS A 212 -9.99 8.10 -3.58
C CYS A 212 -8.67 8.71 -3.08
N SER A 213 -7.71 7.88 -2.70
CA SER A 213 -6.36 8.31 -2.29
C SER A 213 -5.32 7.62 -3.17
N ALA A 214 -4.88 8.30 -4.21
CA ALA A 214 -3.84 7.81 -5.11
C ALA A 214 -2.45 7.81 -4.45
N ARG A 215 -2.19 8.79 -3.58
CA ARG A 215 -1.00 8.91 -2.75
C ARG A 215 -1.43 8.94 -1.28
N ARG A 216 -0.78 8.13 -0.46
CA ARG A 216 -1.02 8.10 0.99
C ARG A 216 -0.11 9.10 1.68
N LEU A 217 -0.63 9.75 2.73
CA LEU A 217 0.18 10.57 3.62
C LEU A 217 1.08 9.64 4.44
N GLN A 218 2.28 10.11 4.77
CA GLN A 218 3.17 9.39 5.66
C GLN A 218 3.74 10.37 6.67
N THR A 219 3.29 10.24 7.92
CA THR A 219 3.76 11.07 9.03
C THR A 219 4.52 10.21 10.05
N ASN A 220 5.30 10.87 10.91
CA ASN A 220 5.86 10.27 12.12
C ASN A 220 5.47 11.17 13.27
N THR A 221 4.50 10.75 14.08
CA THR A 221 3.94 11.56 15.17
C THR A 221 4.12 10.86 16.51
N PRO A 222 4.16 11.62 17.63
CA PRO A 222 4.18 11.01 18.97
C PRO A 222 2.99 10.08 19.24
N LEU A 223 1.82 10.36 18.66
CA LEU A 223 0.63 9.52 18.80
C LEU A 223 0.85 8.11 18.22
N GLN A 224 1.56 8.01 17.09
CA GLN A 224 1.90 6.72 16.48
C GLN A 224 2.83 5.91 17.39
N ALA A 225 3.81 6.56 18.04
CA ALA A 225 4.66 5.90 19.02
C ALA A 225 3.84 5.42 20.24
N LEU A 226 2.89 6.23 20.72
CA LEU A 226 2.01 5.83 21.82
C LEU A 226 1.11 4.65 21.45
N VAL A 227 0.63 4.56 20.20
CA VAL A 227 -0.13 3.38 19.73
C VAL A 227 0.73 2.12 19.79
N LEU A 228 1.98 2.16 19.31
CA LEU A 228 2.87 1.00 19.38
C LEU A 228 3.15 0.53 20.82
N LEU A 229 3.15 1.47 21.79
CA LEU A 229 3.40 1.17 23.20
C LEU A 229 2.17 0.66 23.96
N ASN A 230 0.95 1.02 23.52
CA ASN A 230 -0.26 0.86 24.33
C ASN A 230 -1.35 -0.01 23.69
N ASP A 231 -1.37 -0.17 22.36
CA ASP A 231 -2.41 -1.00 21.72
C ASP A 231 -2.21 -2.48 22.06
N THR A 232 -3.30 -3.16 22.38
CA THR A 232 -3.29 -4.58 22.74
C THR A 232 -2.64 -5.45 21.67
N THR A 233 -2.83 -5.11 20.39
CA THR A 233 -2.25 -5.85 19.27
C THR A 233 -0.72 -5.85 19.33
N TYR A 234 -0.11 -4.69 19.59
CA TYR A 234 1.35 -4.56 19.65
C TYR A 234 1.93 -5.13 20.95
N ILE A 235 1.22 -5.00 22.07
CA ILE A 235 1.61 -5.61 23.34
C ILE A 235 1.63 -7.14 23.22
N GLU A 236 0.59 -7.75 22.63
CA GLU A 236 0.55 -9.19 22.42
C GLU A 236 1.63 -9.65 21.42
N ALA A 237 1.81 -8.93 20.33
CA ALA A 237 2.88 -9.21 19.36
C ALA A 237 4.27 -9.14 20.01
N ALA A 238 4.54 -8.13 20.85
CA ALA A 238 5.81 -8.01 21.56
C ALA A 238 6.04 -9.19 22.52
N ARG A 239 5.02 -9.61 23.27
CA ARG A 239 5.12 -10.78 24.18
C ARG A 239 5.33 -12.08 23.42
N ALA A 240 4.62 -12.27 22.31
CA ALA A 240 4.76 -13.46 21.47
C ALA A 240 6.13 -13.50 20.78
N LEU A 241 6.62 -12.37 20.26
CA LEU A 241 7.97 -12.25 19.70
C LEU A 241 9.03 -12.58 20.76
N ALA A 242 8.94 -12.02 21.97
CA ALA A 242 9.85 -12.33 23.06
C ALA A 242 9.86 -13.83 23.40
N ARG A 243 8.68 -14.47 23.45
CA ARG A 243 8.57 -15.92 23.65
C ARG A 243 9.28 -16.69 22.53
N ARG A 244 9.05 -16.32 21.27
CA ARG A 244 9.70 -16.95 20.11
C ARG A 244 11.21 -16.82 20.17
N MET A 245 11.73 -15.63 20.50
CA MET A 245 13.18 -15.43 20.66
C MET A 245 13.78 -16.33 21.74
N LEU A 246 13.07 -16.57 22.85
CA LEU A 246 13.54 -17.47 23.91
C LEU A 246 13.47 -18.96 23.53
N THR A 247 12.52 -19.37 22.70
CA THR A 247 12.31 -20.80 22.36
C THR A 247 12.94 -21.23 21.04
N GLU A 248 13.01 -20.32 20.07
CA GLU A 248 13.48 -20.55 18.70
C GLU A 248 14.81 -19.85 18.44
N GLY A 249 15.24 -18.92 19.31
CA GLY A 249 16.49 -18.19 19.16
C GLY A 249 17.70 -19.10 19.29
N GLY A 250 18.72 -18.83 18.48
CA GLY A 250 20.04 -19.43 18.64
C GLY A 250 20.77 -18.91 19.87
N SER A 251 21.92 -19.51 20.19
CA SER A 251 22.76 -19.11 21.34
C SER A 251 23.47 -17.76 21.17
N ASN A 252 23.33 -17.10 20.01
CA ASN A 252 23.87 -15.78 19.74
C ASN A 252 22.71 -14.83 19.40
N VAL A 253 22.56 -13.76 20.17
CA VAL A 253 21.70 -12.60 19.87
C VAL A 253 22.40 -11.70 18.85
#